data_AF-A0AB34JGY6-F1
#
_entry.id   AF-A0AB34JGY6-F1
#
_cell.length_a   1.000
_cell.length_b   1.000
_cell.length_c   1.000
_cell.angle_alpha   90.00
_cell.angle_beta   90.00
_cell.angle_gamma   90.00
#
_symmetry.space_group_name_H-M   'P 1'
#
loop_
_entity.id
_entity.type
_entity.pdbx_description
1 polymer ?
#
loop_
_entity_poly.entity_id
_entity_poly.type
_entity_poly.pdbx_seq_one_letter_code
_entity_poly.pdbx_strand_id
1 'polypeptide(L)'
;MLLAAPLLLLAAAPLLAVGSNAPVRSLTTGASPSRAPDTSTRPLPPSVMRGGHVEYFAFGSNLLQSKVEGRTGFPVLAKERAVVTDHRLAFNMRAFPPLEPAMASLEPCAGESCEGVLYTLSREAYEQLWRSEGGAARRPAYEEVVVLARCRRGAVPALSLRAAPAARLRRDAPPSRRYKDLLVRGAREARLSAAYLERLEAVRAVRPSPAVAWLARAHGAVAVLCFRIGLRRLLAPLRCLLYFLMYSGQSRAASIASECLTACALLPTALIGVCIRALFTAVGKEAYLTFGPPPSANQSNKKAAEGAA
;
A
#
# COMPACT_ATOMS: atom_id res chain seq x y z
N MET A 1 -28.72 28.38 -23.26
CA MET A 1 -28.56 29.58 -22.43
C MET A 1 -28.94 29.23 -21.01
N LEU A 2 -28.00 29.44 -20.09
CA LEU A 2 -28.10 29.73 -18.64
C LEU A 2 -29.10 28.95 -17.77
N LEU A 3 -28.65 28.06 -16.86
CA LEU A 3 -28.00 28.27 -15.54
C LEU A 3 -29.02 28.38 -14.39
N ALA A 4 -29.03 27.39 -13.50
CA ALA A 4 -29.34 27.59 -12.08
C ALA A 4 -28.72 26.45 -11.26
N ALA A 5 -27.56 26.72 -10.66
CA ALA A 5 -26.94 25.94 -9.60
C ALA A 5 -27.43 26.49 -8.25
N PRO A 6 -27.63 25.67 -7.20
CA PRO A 6 -27.78 26.18 -5.85
C PRO A 6 -26.41 26.30 -5.17
N LEU A 7 -26.04 27.54 -4.88
CA LEU A 7 -25.04 27.91 -3.87
C LEU A 7 -25.48 27.37 -2.50
N LEU A 8 -24.59 26.64 -1.81
CA LEU A 8 -24.73 26.39 -0.38
C LEU A 8 -23.72 27.26 0.37
N LEU A 9 -24.24 28.26 1.09
CA LEU A 9 -23.52 29.15 2.00
C LEU A 9 -22.87 28.35 3.13
N LEU A 10 -21.55 28.51 3.30
CA LEU A 10 -20.84 28.16 4.52
C LEU A 10 -21.01 29.32 5.51
N ALA A 11 -21.79 29.11 6.58
CA ALA A 11 -21.83 30.04 7.70
C ALA A 11 -20.58 29.88 8.56
N ALA A 12 -19.83 30.97 8.71
CA ALA A 12 -18.76 31.12 9.69
C ALA A 12 -19.35 31.33 11.09
N ALA A 13 -18.75 30.72 12.11
CA ALA A 13 -18.98 31.06 13.50
C ALA A 13 -17.62 31.23 14.23
N PRO A 14 -17.54 32.11 15.24
CA PRO A 14 -16.34 32.90 15.49
C PRO A 14 -15.42 32.33 16.58
N LEU A 15 -14.16 32.76 16.53
CA LEU A 15 -13.21 32.74 17.64
C LEU A 15 -13.79 33.48 18.86
N LEU A 16 -13.69 32.86 20.03
CA LEU A 16 -13.66 33.59 21.31
C LEU A 16 -12.40 33.19 22.06
N ALA A 17 -11.69 34.22 22.50
CA ALA A 17 -10.45 34.13 23.25
C ALA A 17 -10.60 34.88 24.58
N VAL A 18 -9.95 34.30 25.60
CA VAL A 18 -9.35 34.91 26.81
C VAL A 18 -10.19 35.14 28.07
N GLY A 19 -9.63 34.58 29.17
CA GLY A 19 -9.51 35.17 30.51
C GLY A 19 -9.88 34.18 31.63
N SER A 20 -9.17 34.02 32.76
CA SER A 20 -7.85 34.41 33.27
C SER A 20 -7.67 33.69 34.63
N ASN A 21 -6.41 33.43 35.02
CA ASN A 21 -5.87 33.32 36.40
C ASN A 21 -6.11 32.12 37.37
N ALA A 22 -4.96 31.46 37.64
CA ALA A 22 -4.38 31.04 38.93
C ALA A 22 -4.77 29.68 39.56
N PRO A 23 -3.92 29.06 40.43
CA PRO A 23 -2.50 29.31 40.74
C PRO A 23 -1.58 28.09 40.47
N VAL A 24 -0.28 28.37 40.34
CA VAL A 24 0.80 27.38 40.31
C VAL A 24 0.96 26.75 41.70
N ARG A 25 0.84 25.43 41.80
CA ARG A 25 1.30 24.63 42.94
C ARG A 25 2.42 23.70 42.49
N SER A 26 3.60 23.93 43.06
CA SER A 26 4.77 23.06 43.00
C SER A 26 4.49 21.74 43.72
N LEU A 27 4.68 20.62 43.01
CA LEU A 27 4.83 19.29 43.62
C LEU A 27 5.98 18.57 42.93
N THR A 28 7.13 18.68 43.60
CA THR A 28 8.10 17.62 43.88
C THR A 28 8.27 16.47 42.88
N THR A 29 9.50 16.42 42.37
CA THR A 29 10.21 15.29 41.77
C THR A 29 9.90 13.94 42.43
N GLY A 30 9.26 13.06 41.66
CA GLY A 30 9.26 11.62 41.87
C GLY A 30 9.55 10.96 40.53
N ALA A 31 10.79 10.50 40.34
CA ALA A 31 11.20 9.75 39.16
C ALA A 31 10.41 8.43 39.10
N SER A 32 9.36 8.41 38.27
CA SER A 32 8.69 7.17 37.89
C SER A 32 9.60 6.45 36.88
N PRO A 33 9.89 5.15 37.06
CA PRO A 33 10.78 4.44 36.16
C PRO A 33 10.21 4.49 34.75
N SER A 34 11.03 5.01 33.84
CA SER A 34 10.83 4.97 32.40
C SER A 34 10.30 3.60 32.00
N ARG A 35 9.01 3.55 31.65
CA ARG A 35 8.39 2.37 31.07
C ARG A 35 9.11 2.11 29.75
N ALA A 36 9.99 1.11 29.74
CA ALA A 36 10.61 0.61 28.53
C ALA A 36 9.54 0.41 27.45
N PRO A 37 9.81 0.76 26.18
CA PRO A 37 8.88 0.44 25.10
C PRO A 37 8.63 -1.07 25.14
N ASP A 38 7.36 -1.45 25.19
CA ASP A 38 6.92 -2.84 25.16
C ASP A 38 7.41 -3.49 23.87
N THR A 39 8.56 -4.18 23.97
CA THR A 39 9.26 -4.88 22.87
C THR A 39 8.72 -6.30 22.69
N SER A 40 7.50 -6.58 23.14
CA SER A 40 6.84 -7.84 22.85
C SER A 40 6.54 -7.92 21.34
N THR A 41 7.44 -8.56 20.59
CA THR A 41 7.13 -9.00 19.23
C THR A 41 5.99 -10.01 19.32
N ARG A 42 4.98 -9.86 18.46
CA ARG A 42 3.78 -10.73 18.46
C ARG A 42 4.16 -12.21 18.34
N PRO A 43 3.36 -13.18 18.80
CA PRO A 43 3.67 -14.58 18.52
C PRO A 43 3.60 -14.85 17.01
N LEU A 44 4.50 -15.72 16.51
CA LEU A 44 4.43 -16.28 15.15
C LEU A 44 4.26 -17.80 15.25
N PRO A 45 3.66 -18.45 14.23
CA PRO A 45 3.59 -19.91 14.18
C PRO A 45 4.99 -20.53 14.32
N PRO A 46 5.22 -21.48 15.25
CA PRO A 46 6.54 -22.10 15.41
C PRO A 46 7.06 -22.77 14.13
N SER A 47 6.16 -23.24 13.26
CA SER A 47 6.49 -23.90 11.99
C SER A 47 7.27 -23.01 11.02
N VAL A 48 7.11 -21.69 11.09
CA VAL A 48 7.80 -20.74 10.20
C VAL A 48 9.08 -20.18 10.79
N MET A 49 9.40 -20.59 12.03
CA MET A 49 10.60 -20.20 12.76
C MET A 49 11.68 -21.27 12.59
N ARG A 50 12.85 -20.90 12.11
CA ARG A 50 14.00 -21.82 11.97
C ARG A 50 15.26 -21.17 12.54
N GLY A 51 15.81 -21.76 13.60
CA GLY A 51 17.02 -21.24 14.25
C GLY A 51 16.89 -19.80 14.76
N GLY A 52 15.70 -19.40 15.22
CA GLY A 52 15.42 -18.02 15.65
C GLY A 52 15.11 -17.04 14.52
N HIS A 53 15.11 -17.49 13.26
CA HIS A 53 14.79 -16.68 12.08
C HIS A 53 13.41 -17.01 11.52
N VAL A 54 12.85 -16.08 10.76
CA VAL A 54 11.54 -16.21 10.10
C VAL A 54 11.74 -16.58 8.64
N GLU A 55 11.05 -17.63 8.19
CA GLU A 55 10.93 -17.99 6.78
C GLU A 55 9.73 -17.25 6.16
N TYR A 56 9.98 -16.46 5.12
CA TYR A 56 8.98 -15.60 4.47
C TYR A 56 8.98 -15.81 2.95
N PHE A 57 7.85 -16.21 2.38
CA PHE A 57 7.66 -16.41 0.95
C PHE A 57 7.09 -15.16 0.28
N ALA A 58 7.86 -14.57 -0.63
CA ALA A 58 7.52 -13.38 -1.39
C ALA A 58 7.16 -13.71 -2.85
N PHE A 59 6.06 -13.15 -3.35
CA PHE A 59 5.53 -13.40 -4.70
C PHE A 59 5.10 -12.11 -5.46
N GLY A 60 5.20 -10.94 -4.82
CA GLY A 60 4.82 -9.62 -5.37
C GLY A 60 6.01 -8.65 -5.48
N SER A 61 5.84 -7.39 -5.07
CA SER A 61 6.95 -6.41 -5.08
C SER A 61 8.13 -6.80 -4.18
N ASN A 62 7.89 -7.67 -3.19
CA ASN A 62 8.94 -8.24 -2.33
C ASN A 62 9.80 -9.29 -3.05
N LEU A 63 9.57 -9.61 -4.33
CA LEU A 63 10.52 -10.40 -5.13
C LEU A 63 11.89 -9.70 -5.28
N LEU A 64 11.92 -8.36 -5.21
CA LEU A 64 13.15 -7.58 -5.22
C LEU A 64 13.74 -7.55 -3.81
N GLN A 65 14.98 -8.02 -3.63
CA GLN A 65 15.65 -7.97 -2.32
C GLN A 65 15.76 -6.54 -1.80
N SER A 66 16.11 -5.58 -2.67
CA SER A 66 16.20 -4.16 -2.29
C SER A 66 14.90 -3.58 -1.74
N LYS A 67 13.74 -4.14 -2.11
CA LYS A 67 12.44 -3.74 -1.53
C LYS A 67 12.25 -4.31 -0.13
N VAL A 68 12.63 -5.57 0.09
CA VAL A 68 12.59 -6.19 1.42
C VAL A 68 13.52 -5.45 2.37
N GLU A 69 14.77 -5.23 1.99
CA GLU A 69 15.76 -4.54 2.82
C GLU A 69 15.38 -3.07 3.07
N GLY A 70 14.92 -2.36 2.03
CA GLY A 70 14.45 -0.97 2.19
C GLY A 70 13.22 -0.82 3.08
N ARG A 71 12.34 -1.83 3.14
CA ARG A 71 11.15 -1.84 4.02
C ARG A 71 11.49 -2.22 5.46
N THR A 72 12.41 -3.17 5.62
CA THR A 72 12.77 -3.71 6.93
C THR A 72 13.80 -2.83 7.63
N GLY A 73 14.70 -2.19 6.87
CA GLY A 73 15.90 -1.54 7.42
C GLY A 73 16.99 -2.54 7.81
N PHE A 74 16.82 -3.82 7.49
CA PHE A 74 17.72 -4.92 7.85
C PHE A 74 18.16 -5.68 6.59
N PRO A 75 19.36 -6.28 6.58
CA PRO A 75 19.78 -7.15 5.50
C PRO A 75 18.97 -8.44 5.46
N VAL A 76 18.80 -9.00 4.26
CA VAL A 76 18.32 -10.38 4.09
C VAL A 76 19.41 -11.35 4.51
N LEU A 77 19.09 -12.34 5.37
CA LEU A 77 20.07 -13.32 5.83
C LEU A 77 20.34 -14.41 4.79
N ALA A 78 19.28 -14.88 4.14
CA ALA A 78 19.36 -15.80 3.01
C ALA A 78 18.16 -15.62 2.07
N LYS A 79 18.34 -15.95 0.80
CA LYS A 79 17.25 -16.01 -0.18
C LYS A 79 17.45 -17.16 -1.16
N GLU A 80 16.36 -17.80 -1.56
CA GLU A 80 16.37 -18.78 -2.65
C GLU A 80 15.03 -18.79 -3.41
N ARG A 81 15.05 -19.30 -4.65
CA ARG A 81 13.81 -19.54 -5.39
C ARG A 81 12.98 -20.61 -4.69
N ALA A 82 11.67 -20.39 -4.59
CA ALA A 82 10.73 -21.38 -4.11
C ALA A 82 9.43 -21.38 -4.92
N VAL A 83 8.67 -22.47 -4.80
CA VAL A 83 7.36 -22.65 -5.43
C VAL A 83 6.34 -23.05 -4.39
N VAL A 84 5.18 -22.42 -4.39
CA VAL A 84 4.02 -22.82 -3.59
C VAL A 84 2.98 -23.43 -4.54
N THR A 85 2.61 -24.69 -4.31
CA THR A 85 1.58 -25.38 -5.09
C THR A 85 0.19 -25.06 -4.55
N ASP A 86 -0.83 -25.30 -5.37
CA ASP A 86 -2.25 -25.07 -5.06
C ASP A 86 -2.55 -23.61 -4.72
N HIS A 87 -1.73 -22.71 -5.24
CA HIS A 87 -1.87 -21.27 -5.09
C HIS A 87 -1.53 -20.57 -6.40
N ARG A 88 -2.21 -19.47 -6.66
CA ARG A 88 -1.96 -18.59 -7.81
C ARG A 88 -1.57 -17.19 -7.34
N LEU A 89 -0.80 -16.51 -8.18
CA LEU A 89 -0.64 -15.05 -8.08
C LEU A 89 -1.93 -14.38 -8.53
N ALA A 90 -2.58 -13.64 -7.63
CA ALA A 90 -3.78 -12.87 -7.93
C ALA A 90 -3.51 -11.37 -7.85
N PHE A 91 -4.16 -10.58 -8.68
CA PHE A 91 -4.18 -9.11 -8.57
C PHE A 91 -5.51 -8.63 -8.02
N ASN A 92 -5.85 -9.06 -6.81
CA ASN A 92 -7.14 -8.81 -6.17
C ASN A 92 -7.02 -8.01 -4.86
N MET A 93 -5.82 -7.61 -4.42
CA MET A 93 -5.71 -6.67 -3.31
C MET A 93 -6.09 -5.27 -3.82
N ARG A 94 -7.23 -4.76 -3.35
CA ARG A 94 -7.78 -3.46 -3.75
C ARG A 94 -6.89 -2.31 -3.32
N ALA A 95 -6.43 -1.51 -4.27
CA ALA A 95 -5.63 -0.31 -4.02
C ALA A 95 -6.31 0.96 -4.58
N PHE A 96 -5.56 1.82 -5.26
CA PHE A 96 -5.95 3.18 -5.66
C PHE A 96 -6.06 3.31 -7.20
N PRO A 97 -7.24 3.03 -7.78
CA PRO A 97 -7.45 3.16 -9.22
C PRO A 97 -7.50 4.63 -9.66
N PRO A 98 -7.11 4.96 -10.90
CA PRO A 98 -6.49 4.09 -11.91
C PRO A 98 -4.96 3.99 -11.80
N LEU A 99 -4.32 4.70 -10.85
CA LEU A 99 -2.85 4.76 -10.75
C LEU A 99 -2.23 3.44 -10.32
N GLU A 100 -2.75 2.86 -9.24
CA GLU A 100 -2.29 1.63 -8.61
C GLU A 100 -3.52 0.80 -8.24
N PRO A 101 -4.27 0.28 -9.22
CA PRO A 101 -5.59 -0.29 -8.99
C PRO A 101 -5.55 -1.56 -8.13
N ALA A 102 -4.64 -2.48 -8.41
CA ALA A 102 -4.55 -3.72 -7.67
C ALA A 102 -3.10 -4.14 -7.43
N MET A 103 -2.90 -4.75 -6.27
CA MET A 103 -1.64 -5.33 -5.85
C MET A 103 -1.75 -6.86 -5.77
N ALA A 104 -0.59 -7.51 -5.69
CA ALA A 104 -0.50 -8.96 -5.63
C ALA A 104 -1.11 -9.52 -4.33
N SER A 105 -1.72 -10.70 -4.43
CA SER A 105 -2.19 -11.55 -3.33
C SER A 105 -1.86 -13.00 -3.67
N LEU A 106 -1.58 -13.83 -2.66
CA LEU A 106 -1.43 -15.27 -2.83
C LEU A 106 -2.77 -15.94 -2.50
N GLU A 107 -3.49 -16.38 -3.54
CA GLU A 107 -4.81 -17.00 -3.37
C GLU A 107 -4.74 -18.52 -3.61
N PRO A 108 -5.48 -19.33 -2.84
CA PRO A 108 -5.62 -20.75 -3.12
C PRO A 108 -6.20 -20.98 -4.53
N CYS A 109 -5.61 -21.92 -5.26
CA CYS A 109 -6.09 -22.36 -6.56
C CYS A 109 -5.51 -23.74 -6.88
N ALA A 110 -6.33 -24.78 -6.76
CA ALA A 110 -5.91 -26.17 -6.94
C ALA A 110 -5.30 -26.40 -8.33
N GLY A 111 -4.16 -27.09 -8.38
CA GLY A 111 -3.45 -27.39 -9.63
C GLY A 111 -2.64 -26.22 -10.21
N GLU A 112 -2.75 -25.02 -9.65
CA GLU A 112 -1.86 -23.90 -9.99
C GLU A 112 -0.63 -23.83 -9.08
N SER A 113 0.36 -23.04 -9.49
CA SER A 113 1.55 -22.79 -8.67
C SER A 113 1.99 -21.33 -8.76
N CYS A 114 2.48 -20.82 -7.64
CA CYS A 114 3.07 -19.50 -7.53
C CYS A 114 4.57 -19.63 -7.27
N GLU A 115 5.39 -19.12 -8.19
CA GLU A 115 6.82 -19.00 -7.97
C GLU A 115 7.16 -17.70 -7.26
N GLY A 116 8.18 -17.76 -6.42
CA GLY A 116 8.63 -16.62 -5.65
C GLY A 116 10.00 -16.83 -4.99
N VAL A 117 10.27 -16.00 -4.00
CA VAL A 117 11.51 -16.03 -3.23
C VAL A 117 11.19 -16.40 -1.79
N LEU A 118 11.86 -17.42 -1.29
CA LEU A 118 11.89 -17.74 0.13
C LEU A 118 13.04 -16.96 0.78
N TYR A 119 12.70 -16.05 1.67
CA TYR A 119 13.63 -15.26 2.47
C TYR A 119 13.76 -15.83 3.88
N THR A 120 14.98 -15.89 4.38
CA THR A 120 15.26 -16.03 5.80
C THR A 120 15.55 -14.65 6.37
N LEU A 121 14.73 -14.22 7.33
CA LEU A 121 14.78 -12.88 7.94
C LEU A 121 15.01 -12.99 9.44
N SER A 122 15.66 -11.99 10.05
CA SER A 122 15.60 -11.87 11.50
C SER A 122 14.17 -11.61 11.97
N ARG A 123 13.92 -11.87 13.25
CA ARG A 123 12.61 -11.64 13.87
C ARG A 123 12.18 -10.18 13.73
N GLU A 124 13.11 -9.26 13.94
CA GLU A 124 12.92 -7.82 13.88
C GLU A 124 12.66 -7.36 12.44
N ALA A 125 13.42 -7.91 11.48
CA ALA A 125 13.24 -7.62 10.07
C ALA A 125 11.82 -8.00 9.61
N TYR A 126 11.37 -9.21 9.94
CA TYR A 126 10.02 -9.63 9.57
C TYR A 126 8.93 -8.76 10.20
N GLU A 127 9.08 -8.35 11.46
CA GLU A 127 8.14 -7.42 12.09
C GLU A 127 8.07 -6.07 11.38
N GLN A 128 9.20 -5.53 10.92
CA GLN A 128 9.19 -4.29 10.12
C GLN A 128 8.56 -4.50 8.74
N LEU A 129 8.83 -5.64 8.09
CA LEU A 129 8.17 -6.00 6.84
C LEU A 129 6.65 -6.03 7.00
N TRP A 130 6.16 -6.75 8.01
CA TRP A 130 4.74 -6.87 8.31
C TRP A 130 4.09 -5.50 8.60
N ARG A 131 4.75 -4.64 9.38
CA ARG A 131 4.28 -3.25 9.61
C ARG A 131 4.23 -2.44 8.31
N SER A 132 5.23 -2.58 7.44
CA SER A 132 5.30 -1.86 6.16
C SER A 132 4.17 -2.25 5.18
N GLU A 133 3.65 -3.47 5.30
CA GLU A 133 2.50 -3.98 4.53
C GLU A 133 1.15 -3.58 5.18
N GLY A 134 1.19 -2.80 6.26
CA GLY A 134 0.01 -2.31 6.99
C GLY A 134 -0.51 -3.28 8.04
N GLY A 135 0.27 -4.29 8.44
CA GLY A 135 -0.14 -5.31 9.41
C GLY A 135 -0.57 -4.75 10.77
N ALA A 136 0.07 -3.67 11.23
CA ALA A 136 -0.28 -2.99 12.49
C ALA A 136 -1.52 -2.09 12.40
N ALA A 137 -2.15 -1.95 11.23
CA ALA A 137 -3.34 -1.13 11.08
C ALA A 137 -4.56 -1.83 11.70
N ARG A 138 -5.51 -1.06 12.24
CA ARG A 138 -6.81 -1.58 12.76
C ARG A 138 -7.57 -2.44 11.75
N ARG A 139 -7.36 -2.21 10.44
CA ARG A 139 -7.92 -2.99 9.34
C ARG A 139 -6.84 -3.17 8.27
N PRO A 140 -6.00 -4.20 8.37
CA PRO A 140 -4.89 -4.39 7.44
C PRO A 140 -5.41 -4.76 6.04
N ALA A 141 -4.63 -4.42 5.01
CA ALA A 141 -4.95 -4.76 3.63
C ALA A 141 -4.59 -6.23 3.32
N TYR A 142 -3.66 -6.79 4.08
CA TYR A 142 -3.22 -8.18 4.00
C TYR A 142 -3.50 -8.92 5.31
N GLU A 143 -3.71 -10.21 5.19
CA GLU A 143 -3.63 -11.19 6.27
C GLU A 143 -2.41 -12.09 6.03
N GLU A 144 -1.84 -12.62 7.11
CA GLU A 144 -0.77 -13.60 7.01
C GLU A 144 -1.33 -14.99 6.82
N VAL A 145 -0.69 -15.75 5.96
CA VAL A 145 -0.97 -17.17 5.74
C VAL A 145 0.32 -17.96 5.87
N VAL A 146 0.23 -19.20 6.34
CA VAL A 146 1.34 -20.15 6.31
C VAL A 146 1.20 -20.97 5.03
N VAL A 147 2.24 -21.00 4.23
CA VAL A 147 2.32 -21.79 3.00
C VAL A 147 3.52 -22.71 3.04
N LEU A 148 3.44 -23.80 2.28
CA LEU A 148 4.55 -24.75 2.15
C LEU A 148 5.36 -24.41 0.90
N ALA A 149 6.45 -23.68 1.08
CA ALA A 149 7.34 -23.27 0.01
C ALA A 149 8.33 -24.39 -0.34
N ARG A 150 8.26 -24.92 -1.55
CA ARG A 150 9.19 -25.95 -2.06
C ARG A 150 10.42 -25.27 -2.65
N CYS A 151 11.57 -25.54 -2.07
CA CYS A 151 12.86 -25.00 -2.48
C CYS A 151 13.94 -26.09 -2.48
N ARG A 152 15.23 -25.72 -2.60
CA ARG A 152 16.33 -26.71 -2.61
C ARG A 152 16.49 -27.42 -1.26
N ARG A 153 16.08 -26.77 -0.16
CA ARG A 153 16.07 -27.34 1.19
C ARG A 153 14.89 -28.28 1.45
N GLY A 154 14.04 -28.53 0.44
CA GLY A 154 12.81 -29.30 0.57
C GLY A 154 11.59 -28.40 0.77
N ALA A 155 10.59 -28.90 1.49
CA ALA A 155 9.35 -28.19 1.76
C ALA A 155 9.45 -27.41 3.09
N VAL A 156 9.46 -26.08 3.02
CA VAL A 156 9.64 -25.18 4.17
C VAL A 156 8.35 -24.42 4.45
N PRO A 157 7.75 -24.55 5.65
CA PRO A 157 6.64 -23.69 6.04
C PRO A 157 7.13 -22.24 6.15
N ALA A 158 6.44 -21.32 5.48
CA ALA A 158 6.81 -19.92 5.44
C ALA A 158 5.58 -19.03 5.60
N LEU A 159 5.78 -17.86 6.21
CA LEU A 159 4.77 -16.82 6.20
C LEU A 159 4.66 -16.22 4.80
N SER A 160 3.45 -15.91 4.38
CA SER A 160 3.17 -15.17 3.17
C SER A 160 1.94 -14.29 3.37
N LEU A 161 1.59 -13.49 2.36
CA LEU A 161 0.54 -12.50 2.46
C LEU A 161 -0.61 -12.80 1.50
N ARG A 162 -1.84 -12.67 1.99
CA ARG A 162 -3.06 -12.75 1.19
C ARG A 162 -3.89 -11.50 1.42
N ALA A 163 -4.58 -10.99 0.42
CA ALA A 163 -5.47 -9.84 0.57
C ALA A 163 -6.51 -10.14 1.65
N ALA A 164 -6.61 -9.30 2.68
CA ALA A 164 -7.60 -9.46 3.73
C ALA A 164 -9.02 -9.37 3.14
N PRO A 165 -10.03 -10.09 3.66
CA PRO A 165 -11.38 -10.12 3.08
C PRO A 165 -11.99 -8.74 2.82
N ALA A 166 -11.75 -7.77 3.70
CA ALA A 166 -12.25 -6.40 3.55
C ALA A 166 -11.59 -5.60 2.42
N ALA A 167 -10.38 -6.00 2.00
CA ALA A 167 -9.59 -5.38 0.93
C ALA A 167 -9.54 -6.22 -0.36
N ARG A 168 -10.03 -7.47 -0.33
CA ARG A 168 -10.03 -8.37 -1.47
C ARG A 168 -11.13 -8.01 -2.48
N LEU A 169 -10.75 -7.88 -3.74
CA LEU A 169 -11.66 -7.75 -4.87
C LEU A 169 -12.27 -9.13 -5.20
N ARG A 170 -13.52 -9.14 -5.66
CA ARG A 170 -14.20 -10.38 -6.11
C ARG A 170 -13.58 -10.97 -7.38
N ARG A 171 -12.98 -10.11 -8.21
CA ARG A 171 -12.31 -10.46 -9.45
C ARG A 171 -10.97 -9.73 -9.48
N ASP A 172 -9.96 -10.37 -10.04
CA ASP A 172 -8.67 -9.72 -10.27
C ASP A 172 -8.87 -8.45 -11.10
N ALA A 173 -8.12 -7.40 -10.78
CA ALA A 173 -8.03 -6.20 -11.59
C ALA A 173 -6.60 -6.09 -12.14
N PRO A 174 -6.41 -5.54 -13.35
CA PRO A 174 -5.07 -5.39 -13.90
C PRO A 174 -4.21 -4.51 -12.99
N PRO A 175 -2.96 -4.88 -12.64
CA PRO A 175 -2.06 -4.02 -11.89
C PRO A 175 -1.66 -2.78 -12.70
N SER A 176 -1.01 -1.81 -12.06
CA SER A 176 -0.35 -0.73 -12.81
C SER A 176 0.83 -1.27 -13.61
N ARG A 177 1.17 -0.61 -14.72
CA ARG A 177 2.39 -0.94 -15.50
C ARG A 177 3.64 -0.88 -14.63
N ARG A 178 3.75 0.16 -13.79
CA ARG A 178 4.86 0.34 -12.84
C ARG A 178 4.99 -0.85 -11.89
N TYR A 179 3.88 -1.33 -11.32
CA TYR A 179 3.88 -2.46 -10.40
C TYR A 179 4.23 -3.77 -11.11
N LYS A 180 3.65 -4.04 -12.29
CA LYS A 180 4.04 -5.19 -13.12
C LYS A 180 5.54 -5.19 -13.42
N ASP A 181 6.10 -4.05 -13.82
CA ASP A 181 7.53 -3.94 -14.13
C ASP A 181 8.42 -4.17 -12.89
N LEU A 182 7.91 -3.91 -11.66
CA LEU A 182 8.60 -4.31 -10.42
C LEU A 182 8.60 -5.83 -10.24
N LEU A 183 7.46 -6.51 -10.47
CA LEU A 183 7.35 -7.96 -10.35
C LEU A 183 8.26 -8.66 -11.37
N VAL A 184 8.24 -8.23 -12.65
CA VAL A 184 9.10 -8.80 -13.69
C VAL A 184 10.58 -8.63 -13.35
N ARG A 185 11.00 -7.45 -12.87
CA ARG A 185 12.38 -7.24 -12.42
C ARG A 185 12.76 -8.13 -11.25
N GLY A 186 11.90 -8.25 -10.24
CA GLY A 186 12.14 -9.13 -9.09
C GLY A 186 12.21 -10.60 -9.49
N ALA A 187 11.34 -11.05 -10.38
CA ALA A 187 11.35 -12.40 -10.89
C ALA A 187 12.64 -12.72 -11.68
N ARG A 188 13.14 -11.76 -12.47
CA ARG A 188 14.43 -11.89 -13.17
C ARG A 188 15.62 -11.93 -12.20
N GLU A 189 15.64 -11.04 -11.19
CA GLU A 189 16.67 -11.03 -10.13
C GLU A 189 16.71 -12.38 -9.39
N ALA A 190 15.54 -12.92 -9.07
CA ALA A 190 15.37 -14.20 -8.39
C ALA A 190 15.63 -15.43 -9.27
N ARG A 191 15.80 -15.24 -10.59
CA ARG A 191 15.93 -16.32 -11.59
C ARG A 191 14.77 -17.33 -11.48
N LEU A 192 13.54 -16.81 -11.42
CA LEU A 192 12.32 -17.62 -11.57
C LEU A 192 12.29 -18.28 -12.96
N SER A 193 11.42 -19.28 -13.15
CA SER A 193 11.37 -20.00 -14.41
C SER A 193 10.99 -19.09 -15.59
N ALA A 194 11.47 -19.45 -16.79
CA ALA A 194 11.12 -18.73 -18.02
C ALA A 194 9.60 -18.71 -18.25
N ALA A 195 8.93 -19.86 -18.01
CA ALA A 195 7.48 -19.96 -18.11
C ALA A 195 6.76 -19.04 -17.11
N TYR A 196 7.28 -18.83 -15.90
CA TYR A 196 6.70 -17.88 -14.94
C TYR A 196 6.90 -16.43 -15.38
N LEU A 197 8.09 -16.10 -15.91
CA LEU A 197 8.37 -14.77 -16.46
C LEU A 197 7.45 -14.43 -17.63
N GLU A 198 7.24 -15.35 -18.57
CA GLU A 198 6.30 -15.18 -19.67
C GLU A 198 4.88 -14.93 -19.17
N ARG A 199 4.42 -15.68 -18.15
CA ARG A 199 3.11 -15.44 -17.52
C ARG A 199 3.02 -14.04 -16.91
N LEU A 200 4.04 -13.58 -16.18
CA LEU A 200 4.08 -12.23 -15.62
C LEU A 200 4.06 -11.16 -16.71
N GLU A 201 4.82 -11.35 -17.79
CA GLU A 201 4.90 -10.44 -18.93
C GLU A 201 3.60 -10.41 -19.75
N ALA A 202 2.81 -11.48 -19.76
CA ALA A 202 1.50 -11.51 -20.39
C ALA A 202 0.40 -10.80 -19.59
N VAL A 203 0.59 -10.54 -18.28
CA VAL A 203 -0.41 -9.86 -17.44
C VAL A 203 -0.77 -8.49 -18.04
N ARG A 204 -2.06 -8.25 -18.31
CA ARG A 204 -2.56 -6.93 -18.71
C ARG A 204 -2.26 -5.92 -17.59
N ALA A 205 -1.67 -4.79 -17.94
CA ALA A 205 -1.40 -3.71 -17.00
C ALA A 205 -2.04 -2.40 -17.44
N VAL A 206 -2.44 -1.58 -16.47
CA VAL A 206 -3.03 -0.26 -16.70
C VAL A 206 -1.94 0.80 -16.72
N ARG A 207 -2.05 1.69 -17.70
CA ARG A 207 -1.25 2.90 -17.82
C ARG A 207 -2.19 4.04 -18.19
N PRO A 208 -2.71 4.80 -17.21
CA PRO A 208 -3.60 5.91 -17.52
C PRO A 208 -2.83 6.97 -18.31
N SER A 209 -3.53 7.70 -19.19
CA SER A 209 -2.96 8.88 -19.84
C SER A 209 -2.44 9.90 -18.81
N PRO A 210 -1.48 10.77 -19.20
CA PRO A 210 -0.93 11.78 -18.29
C PRO A 210 -1.99 12.67 -17.64
N ALA A 211 -3.05 13.03 -18.37
CA ALA A 211 -4.16 13.83 -17.87
C ALA A 211 -4.95 13.09 -16.77
N VAL A 212 -5.37 11.85 -17.03
CA VAL A 212 -6.05 11.02 -16.03
C VAL A 212 -5.15 10.76 -14.82
N ALA A 213 -3.86 10.51 -15.05
CA ALA A 213 -2.90 10.30 -13.97
C ALA A 213 -2.75 11.55 -13.08
N TRP A 214 -2.74 12.75 -13.69
CA TRP A 214 -2.71 14.02 -12.95
C TRP A 214 -3.98 14.20 -12.10
N LEU A 215 -5.16 13.99 -12.70
CA LEU A 215 -6.44 14.07 -11.98
C LEU A 215 -6.48 13.08 -10.81
N ALA A 216 -6.02 11.86 -11.02
CA ALA A 216 -5.97 10.84 -9.97
C ALA A 216 -5.00 11.21 -8.83
N ARG A 217 -3.85 11.83 -9.12
CA ARG A 217 -2.92 12.31 -8.08
C ARG A 217 -3.50 13.48 -7.28
N ALA A 218 -4.20 14.39 -7.96
CA ALA A 218 -4.91 15.48 -7.32
C ALA A 218 -6.02 14.94 -6.40
N HIS A 219 -6.89 14.05 -6.92
CA HIS A 219 -7.89 13.31 -6.14
C HIS A 219 -7.26 12.57 -4.93
N GLY A 220 -6.05 12.04 -5.08
CA GLY A 220 -5.32 11.36 -4.01
C GLY A 220 -5.19 12.17 -2.71
N ALA A 221 -5.13 13.51 -2.77
CA ALA A 221 -5.12 14.35 -1.58
C ALA A 221 -6.44 14.25 -0.80
N VAL A 222 -7.58 14.30 -1.49
CA VAL A 222 -8.90 14.07 -0.91
C VAL A 222 -8.98 12.67 -0.32
N ALA A 223 -8.52 11.67 -1.07
CA ALA A 223 -8.57 10.27 -0.63
C ALA A 223 -7.76 10.02 0.65
N VAL A 224 -6.54 10.57 0.73
CA VAL A 224 -5.69 10.47 1.94
C VAL A 224 -6.33 11.22 3.10
N LEU A 225 -6.83 12.43 2.89
CA LEU A 225 -7.48 13.21 3.95
C LEU A 225 -8.71 12.46 4.49
N CYS A 226 -9.63 12.03 3.61
CA CYS A 226 -10.80 11.23 3.98
C CYS A 226 -10.42 9.94 4.71
N PHE A 227 -9.31 9.29 4.33
CA PHE A 227 -8.82 8.12 5.05
C PHE A 227 -8.40 8.46 6.48
N ARG A 228 -7.64 9.54 6.67
CA ARG A 228 -7.11 9.95 7.98
C ARG A 228 -8.20 10.42 8.95
N ILE A 229 -9.23 11.10 8.46
CA ILE A 229 -10.37 11.55 9.28
C ILE A 229 -11.50 10.51 9.39
N GLY A 230 -11.28 9.27 8.91
CA GLY A 230 -12.26 8.18 9.03
C GLY A 230 -13.43 8.22 8.04
N LEU A 231 -13.46 9.18 7.12
CA LEU A 231 -14.52 9.38 6.11
C LEU A 231 -14.29 8.67 4.77
N ARG A 232 -13.42 7.66 4.72
CA ARG A 232 -13.12 6.89 3.50
C ARG A 232 -14.32 6.26 2.78
N ARG A 233 -15.46 6.09 3.47
CA ARG A 233 -16.70 5.56 2.88
C ARG A 233 -17.36 6.53 1.91
N LEU A 234 -17.15 7.84 2.08
CA LEU A 234 -17.69 8.87 1.17
C LEU A 234 -17.20 8.68 -0.27
N LEU A 235 -15.98 8.17 -0.44
CA LEU A 235 -15.38 7.92 -1.75
C LEU A 235 -15.67 6.51 -2.30
N ALA A 236 -16.45 5.68 -1.60
CA ALA A 236 -16.74 4.32 -2.03
C ALA A 236 -17.49 4.27 -3.38
N PRO A 237 -18.53 5.09 -3.65
CA PRO A 237 -19.22 5.08 -4.93
C PRO A 237 -18.30 5.45 -6.10
N LEU A 238 -17.51 6.53 -5.94
CA LEU A 238 -16.52 6.93 -6.93
C LEU A 238 -15.52 5.81 -7.20
N ARG A 239 -14.96 5.19 -6.14
CA ARG A 239 -14.03 4.08 -6.30
C ARG A 239 -14.67 2.88 -7.02
N CYS A 240 -15.92 2.54 -6.70
CA CYS A 240 -16.65 1.47 -7.39
C CYS A 240 -16.81 1.79 -8.88
N LEU A 241 -17.17 3.02 -9.23
CA LEU A 241 -17.23 3.49 -10.61
C LEU A 241 -15.87 3.36 -11.32
N LEU A 242 -14.77 3.76 -10.67
CA LEU A 242 -13.44 3.64 -11.25
C LEU A 242 -13.07 2.18 -11.57
N TYR A 243 -13.35 1.24 -10.68
CA TYR A 243 -13.15 -0.19 -10.97
C TYR A 243 -14.04 -0.67 -12.12
N PHE A 244 -15.31 -0.26 -12.14
CA PHE A 244 -16.23 -0.60 -13.23
C PHE A 244 -15.71 -0.13 -14.59
N LEU A 245 -15.27 1.14 -14.68
CA LEU A 245 -14.70 1.70 -15.90
C LEU A 245 -13.42 0.97 -16.32
N MET A 246 -12.60 0.53 -15.37
CA MET A 246 -11.40 -0.27 -15.66
C MET A 246 -11.69 -1.66 -16.21
N TYR A 247 -12.81 -2.27 -15.85
CA TYR A 247 -13.25 -3.55 -16.40
C TYR A 247 -13.87 -3.41 -17.80
N SER A 248 -14.17 -2.19 -18.25
CA SER A 248 -14.86 -1.97 -19.53
C SER A 248 -13.92 -2.18 -20.72
N GLY A 249 -14.30 -3.14 -21.58
CA GLY A 249 -13.81 -3.35 -22.95
C GLY A 249 -12.30 -3.61 -23.14
N GLN A 250 -11.98 -4.26 -24.26
CA GLN A 250 -10.60 -4.39 -24.76
C GLN A 250 -10.37 -3.62 -26.06
N SER A 251 -11.43 -3.06 -26.65
CA SER A 251 -11.30 -2.26 -27.87
C SER A 251 -10.72 -0.88 -27.58
N ARG A 252 -10.07 -0.29 -28.59
CA ARG A 252 -9.52 1.07 -28.51
C ARG A 252 -10.61 2.10 -28.15
N ALA A 253 -11.79 1.99 -28.75
CA ALA A 253 -12.91 2.89 -28.47
C ALA A 253 -13.38 2.79 -27.02
N ALA A 254 -13.53 1.57 -26.48
CA ALA A 254 -13.90 1.37 -25.09
C ALA A 254 -12.84 1.91 -24.12
N SER A 255 -11.56 1.74 -24.44
CA SER A 255 -10.46 2.29 -23.64
C SER A 255 -10.49 3.82 -23.60
N ILE A 256 -10.73 4.47 -24.75
CA ILE A 256 -10.83 5.94 -24.82
C ILE A 256 -12.05 6.42 -24.01
N ALA A 257 -13.20 5.78 -24.19
CA ALA A 257 -14.41 6.13 -23.44
C ALA A 257 -14.21 5.96 -21.93
N SER A 258 -13.59 4.85 -21.51
CA SER A 258 -13.25 4.60 -20.10
C SER A 258 -12.33 5.67 -19.53
N GLU A 259 -11.32 6.12 -20.29
CA GLU A 259 -10.46 7.22 -19.86
C GLU A 259 -11.21 8.54 -19.72
N CYS A 260 -12.03 8.92 -20.70
CA CYS A 260 -12.84 10.14 -20.63
C CYS A 260 -13.78 10.12 -19.42
N LEU A 261 -14.51 9.02 -19.22
CA LEU A 261 -15.41 8.85 -18.07
C LEU A 261 -14.66 8.87 -16.74
N THR A 262 -13.46 8.28 -16.70
CA THR A 262 -12.60 8.32 -15.52
C THR A 262 -12.15 9.75 -15.22
N ALA A 263 -11.76 10.52 -16.23
CA ALA A 263 -11.39 11.92 -16.09
C ALA A 263 -12.57 12.75 -15.56
N CYS A 264 -13.76 12.61 -16.15
CA CYS A 264 -14.97 13.30 -15.72
C CYS A 264 -15.33 12.94 -14.26
N ALA A 265 -15.25 11.67 -13.88
CA ALA A 265 -15.57 11.21 -12.53
C ALA A 265 -14.58 11.75 -11.47
N LEU A 266 -13.29 11.87 -11.83
CA LEU A 266 -12.26 12.37 -10.91
C LEU A 266 -12.27 13.90 -10.79
N LEU A 267 -12.65 14.63 -11.84
CA LEU A 267 -12.49 16.08 -11.94
C LEU A 267 -12.99 16.86 -10.71
N PRO A 268 -14.21 16.65 -10.17
CA PRO A 268 -14.69 17.41 -9.02
C PRO A 268 -13.78 17.24 -7.79
N THR A 269 -13.38 16.01 -7.50
CA THR A 269 -12.50 15.72 -6.37
C THR A 269 -11.04 16.08 -6.63
N ALA A 270 -10.62 16.12 -7.89
CA ALA A 270 -9.30 16.57 -8.26
C ALA A 270 -9.14 18.07 -7.99
N LEU A 271 -10.14 18.89 -8.35
CA LEU A 271 -10.15 20.33 -8.05
C LEU A 271 -10.07 20.60 -6.54
N ILE A 272 -10.88 19.90 -5.75
CA ILE A 272 -10.80 19.96 -4.28
C ILE A 272 -9.41 19.52 -3.79
N GLY A 273 -8.86 18.46 -4.37
CA GLY A 273 -7.54 17.94 -4.03
C GLY A 273 -6.41 18.94 -4.29
N VAL A 274 -6.49 19.73 -5.36
CA VAL A 274 -5.55 20.83 -5.64
C VAL A 274 -5.63 21.89 -4.54
N CYS A 275 -6.84 22.31 -4.16
CA CYS A 275 -7.04 23.28 -3.08
C CYS A 275 -6.50 22.75 -1.73
N ILE A 276 -6.76 21.48 -1.40
CA ILE A 276 -6.24 20.84 -0.18
C ILE A 276 -4.71 20.83 -0.21
N ARG A 277 -4.09 20.47 -1.33
CA ARG A 277 -2.62 20.49 -1.45
C ARG A 277 -2.07 21.89 -1.24
N ALA A 278 -2.61 22.89 -1.94
CA ALA A 278 -2.16 24.27 -1.80
C ALA A 278 -2.25 24.76 -0.34
N LEU A 279 -3.35 24.46 0.35
CA LEU A 279 -3.53 24.78 1.76
C LEU A 279 -2.50 24.08 2.65
N PHE A 280 -2.29 22.77 2.47
CA PHE A 280 -1.33 22.00 3.27
C PHE A 280 0.11 22.41 3.00
N THR A 281 0.45 22.78 1.77
CA THR A 281 1.76 23.36 1.43
C THR A 281 1.94 24.72 2.10
N ALA A 282 0.92 25.59 2.08
CA ALA A 282 0.98 26.90 2.73
C ALA A 282 1.22 26.82 4.25
N VAL A 283 0.76 25.75 4.91
CA VAL A 283 0.99 25.51 6.35
C VAL A 283 2.15 24.54 6.65
N GLY A 284 2.96 24.18 5.65
CA GLY A 284 4.14 23.30 5.83
C GLY A 284 3.81 21.84 6.19
N LYS A 285 2.60 21.36 5.89
CA LYS A 285 2.11 20.01 6.25
C LYS A 285 1.89 19.09 5.05
N GLU A 286 2.53 19.33 3.90
CA GLU A 286 2.30 18.53 2.69
C GLU A 286 2.54 17.01 2.89
N ALA A 287 3.47 16.63 3.76
CA ALA A 287 3.72 15.23 4.14
C ALA A 287 2.48 14.54 4.74
N TYR A 288 1.46 15.29 5.15
CA TYR A 288 0.19 14.74 5.61
C TYR A 288 -0.70 14.20 4.48
N LEU A 289 -0.39 14.50 3.22
CA LEU A 289 -1.16 14.08 2.04
C LEU A 289 -0.51 12.92 1.29
N THR A 290 0.56 12.34 1.83
CA THR A 290 1.22 11.15 1.25
C THR A 290 0.56 9.86 1.73
N PHE A 291 0.56 8.86 0.85
CA PHE A 291 0.16 7.49 1.19
C PHE A 291 1.24 6.85 2.06
N GLY A 292 0.84 6.30 3.20
CA GLY A 292 1.75 5.72 4.20
C GLY A 292 1.74 6.50 5.52
N PRO A 293 2.37 5.96 6.59
CA PRO A 293 2.61 6.73 7.80
C PRO A 293 3.44 7.98 7.44
N PRO A 294 3.24 9.12 8.14
CA PRO A 294 4.10 10.27 7.95
C PRO A 294 5.57 9.83 8.12
N PRO A 295 6.51 10.36 7.31
CA PRO A 295 7.92 10.03 7.46
C PRO A 295 8.34 10.28 8.91
N SER A 296 9.07 9.33 9.50
CA SER A 296 9.70 9.56 10.80
C SER A 296 10.70 10.72 10.66
N ALA A 297 10.97 11.45 11.75
CA ALA A 297 11.90 12.59 11.74
C ALA A 297 13.27 12.27 11.10
N ASN A 298 13.70 11.00 11.18
CA ASN A 298 14.93 10.52 10.52
C ASN A 298 14.83 10.39 8.99
N GLN A 299 13.65 10.11 8.43
CA GLN A 299 13.46 10.03 6.97
C GLN A 299 13.34 11.40 6.31
N SER A 300 12.79 12.40 7.02
CA SER A 300 12.77 13.79 6.56
C SER A 300 14.18 14.38 6.51
N ASN A 301 15.04 14.09 7.50
CA ASN A 301 16.43 14.56 7.49
C ASN A 301 17.25 13.95 6.35
N LYS A 302 16.99 12.68 5.99
CA LYS A 302 17.68 12.03 4.87
C LYS A 302 17.28 12.61 3.51
N LYS A 303 15.99 12.91 3.31
CA LYS A 303 15.52 13.60 2.09
C LYS A 303 15.97 15.05 1.99
N ALA A 304 16.09 15.76 3.11
CA ALA A 304 16.62 17.12 3.13
C ALA A 304 18.12 17.14 2.76
N ALA A 305 18.89 16.15 3.21
CA ALA A 305 20.29 16.00 2.85
C ALA A 305 20.50 15.61 1.37
N GLU A 306 19.63 14.79 0.81
CA GLU A 306 19.71 14.35 -0.60
C GLU A 306 19.17 15.39 -1.61
N GLY A 307 18.41 16.40 -1.16
CA GLY A 307 17.89 17.48 -2.01
C GLY A 307 18.75 18.76 -2.01
N ALA A 308 19.83 18.78 -1.22
CA ALA A 308 20.76 19.91 -1.10
C ALA A 308 22.15 19.60 -1.69
N ALA A 309 22.28 18.49 -2.43
CA ALA A 309 23.48 18.06 -3.14
C ALA A 309 23.30 18.16 -4.65
#